data_AF-A0AAE3VV18-F1
#
_entry.id   AF-A0AAE3VV18-F1
#
_cell.length_a   1.000
_cell.length_b   1.000
_cell.length_c   1.000
_cell.angle_alpha   90.00
_cell.angle_beta   90.00
_cell.angle_gamma   90.00
#
_symmetry.space_group_name_H-M   'P 1'
#
loop_
_entity.id
_entity.type
_entity.pdbx_description
1 polymer ?
#
loop_
_entity_poly.entity_id
_entity_poly.type
_entity_poly.pdbx_seq_one_letter_code
_entity_poly.pdbx_strand_id
1 'polypeptide(L)'
;MHEALTDLGTDVSELTYLRLGGDLGVVSAEEDLEERLGVLAELREQGLIRRIGLSGASPGDLARAQRVTPIAAVQNRFNLLDRSGVRVLADCEAQDILFVPYFPLAAGRLTGYAELTAPAERLGATPAQIALAWLLRRSPAVVAIPGTTNPGHLRANVAAGPLAAGLTDAEVTRLTALTDESTAALHVRRPVQHRRHLRHRRTLTPHLGRTAGTAACPDMPPPVSPPGPGGGAAGQAGRQATGRREHVRGLMAGVLRG
;
A
#
# COMPACT_ATOMS: atom_id res chain seq x y z
N MET A 1 -12.43 -11.23 -7.49
CA MET A 1 -12.06 -12.33 -6.56
C MET A 1 -11.85 -13.63 -7.31
N HIS A 2 -12.90 -14.20 -7.94
CA HIS A 2 -12.80 -15.45 -8.71
C HIS A 2 -11.68 -15.43 -9.78
N GLU A 3 -11.57 -14.36 -10.57
CA GLU A 3 -10.48 -14.21 -11.54
C GLU A 3 -9.09 -14.27 -10.88
N ALA A 4 -8.90 -13.54 -9.78
CA ALA A 4 -7.62 -13.55 -9.05
C ALA A 4 -7.28 -14.94 -8.48
N LEU A 5 -8.28 -15.71 -8.03
CA LEU A 5 -8.10 -17.09 -7.57
C LEU A 5 -7.67 -18.01 -8.71
N THR A 6 -8.32 -17.88 -9.88
CA THR A 6 -7.94 -18.60 -11.10
C THR A 6 -6.50 -18.28 -11.51
N ASP A 7 -6.12 -17.00 -11.55
CA ASP A 7 -4.78 -16.55 -11.92
C ASP A 7 -3.70 -17.07 -10.95
N LEU A 8 -4.02 -17.13 -9.66
CA LEU A 8 -3.14 -17.67 -8.62
C LEU A 8 -3.13 -19.20 -8.57
N GLY A 9 -4.06 -19.88 -9.25
CA GLY A 9 -4.21 -21.33 -9.22
C GLY A 9 -4.58 -21.88 -7.83
N THR A 10 -5.39 -21.14 -7.06
CA THR A 10 -5.84 -21.51 -5.70
C THR A 10 -7.33 -21.26 -5.56
N ASP A 11 -8.01 -22.05 -4.73
CA ASP A 11 -9.44 -21.88 -4.44
C ASP A 11 -9.71 -20.85 -3.32
N VAL A 12 -8.66 -20.46 -2.59
CA VAL A 12 -8.74 -19.53 -1.45
C VAL A 12 -7.61 -18.51 -1.46
N SER A 13 -7.92 -17.27 -1.11
CA SER A 13 -6.93 -16.23 -0.79
C SER A 13 -6.62 -16.24 0.70
N GLU A 14 -5.37 -16.52 1.05
CA GLU A 14 -4.93 -16.53 2.45
C GLU A 14 -5.04 -15.17 3.15
N LEU A 15 -4.93 -14.08 2.38
CA LEU A 15 -5.07 -12.71 2.84
C LEU A 15 -5.44 -11.78 1.68
N THR A 16 -6.58 -11.10 1.79
CA THR A 16 -7.03 -10.10 0.82
C THR A 16 -7.03 -8.72 1.46
N TYR A 17 -6.38 -7.75 0.80
CA TYR A 17 -6.32 -6.37 1.28
C TYR A 17 -7.39 -5.49 0.64
N LEU A 18 -8.09 -4.70 1.45
CA LEU A 18 -8.83 -3.55 0.97
C LEU A 18 -7.87 -2.37 0.77
N ARG A 19 -7.74 -1.89 -0.47
CA ARG A 19 -6.90 -0.74 -0.83
C ARG A 19 -7.68 0.56 -0.59
N LEU A 20 -7.19 1.40 0.33
CA LEU A 20 -7.79 2.69 0.68
C LEU A 20 -7.05 3.87 0.03
N GLY A 21 -5.73 3.75 -0.15
CA GLY A 21 -4.92 4.76 -0.85
C GLY A 21 -4.55 5.99 -0.02
N GLY A 22 -4.83 5.99 1.30
CA GLY A 22 -4.55 7.13 2.19
C GLY A 22 -3.08 7.53 2.24
N ASP A 23 -2.17 6.58 2.05
CA ASP A 23 -0.71 6.81 1.99
C ASP A 23 -0.18 7.14 0.59
N LEU A 24 -1.06 7.15 -0.42
CA LEU A 24 -0.80 7.62 -1.79
C LEU A 24 -1.48 8.96 -2.07
N GLY A 25 -2.13 9.57 -1.07
CA GLY A 25 -2.94 10.78 -1.25
C GLY A 25 -4.22 10.55 -2.06
N VAL A 26 -4.58 9.28 -2.32
CA VAL A 26 -5.82 8.91 -2.98
C VAL A 26 -6.88 8.74 -1.90
N VAL A 27 -7.84 9.65 -1.87
CA VAL A 27 -8.95 9.62 -0.91
C VAL A 27 -10.11 8.87 -1.56
N SER A 28 -10.38 7.63 -1.13
CA SER A 28 -11.70 7.04 -1.39
C SER A 28 -12.73 7.75 -0.51
N ALA A 29 -13.94 7.98 -1.03
CA ALA A 29 -15.03 8.54 -0.24
C ALA A 29 -15.19 7.71 1.05
N GLU A 30 -15.19 8.39 2.20
CA GLU A 30 -15.27 7.76 3.52
C GLU A 30 -16.54 6.89 3.67
N GLU A 31 -17.54 7.11 2.82
CA GLU A 31 -18.86 6.48 2.87
C GLU A 31 -18.88 5.03 2.34
N ASP A 32 -17.81 4.55 1.68
CA ASP A 32 -17.78 3.20 1.11
C ASP A 32 -16.95 2.18 1.92
N LEU A 33 -16.27 2.58 3.01
CA LEU A 33 -15.36 1.68 3.73
C LEU A 33 -16.10 0.46 4.29
N GLU A 34 -17.16 0.68 5.07
CA GLU A 34 -17.91 -0.38 5.72
C GLU A 34 -18.63 -1.27 4.70
N GLU A 35 -19.18 -0.71 3.62
CA GLU A 35 -19.82 -1.48 2.55
C GLU A 35 -18.80 -2.39 1.83
N ARG A 36 -17.66 -1.83 1.44
CA ARG A 36 -16.59 -2.60 0.77
C ARG A 36 -16.02 -3.68 1.68
N LEU A 37 -15.90 -3.42 2.98
CA LEU A 37 -15.50 -4.44 3.97
C LEU A 37 -16.59 -5.50 4.18
N GLY A 38 -17.87 -5.12 4.12
CA GLY A 38 -19.00 -6.04 4.16
C GLY A 38 -18.91 -7.08 3.03
N VAL A 39 -18.64 -6.61 1.80
CA VAL A 39 -18.41 -7.51 0.65
C VAL A 39 -17.23 -8.47 0.91
N LEU A 40 -16.11 -7.99 1.46
CA LEU A 40 -14.98 -8.87 1.79
C LEU A 40 -15.31 -9.86 2.92
N ALA A 41 -16.14 -9.47 3.88
CA ALA A 41 -16.60 -10.33 4.96
C ALA A 41 -17.50 -11.46 4.43
N GLU A 42 -18.43 -11.16 3.54
CA GLU A 42 -19.26 -12.16 2.84
C GLU A 42 -18.39 -13.14 2.04
N LEU A 43 -17.38 -12.65 1.31
CA LEU A 43 -16.44 -13.50 0.58
C LEU A 43 -15.60 -14.39 1.51
N ARG A 44 -15.32 -13.94 2.74
CA ARG A 44 -14.68 -14.77 3.77
C ARG A 44 -15.63 -15.86 4.26
N GLU A 45 -16.90 -15.53 4.49
CA GLU A 45 -17.93 -16.50 4.90
C GLU A 45 -18.17 -17.57 3.82
N GLN A 46 -18.06 -17.20 2.55
CA GLN A 46 -18.10 -18.13 1.41
C GLN A 46 -16.83 -18.99 1.28
N GLY A 47 -15.81 -18.77 2.10
CA GLY A 47 -14.55 -19.53 2.09
C GLY A 47 -13.54 -19.11 1.02
N LEU A 48 -13.83 -18.06 0.23
CA LEU A 48 -12.94 -17.57 -0.84
C LEU A 48 -11.78 -16.73 -0.28
N ILE A 49 -11.95 -16.16 0.91
CA ILE A 49 -10.94 -15.37 1.63
C ILE A 49 -10.76 -15.99 3.01
N ARG A 50 -9.52 -16.15 3.47
CA ARG A 50 -9.23 -16.60 4.85
C ARG A 50 -9.10 -15.44 5.82
N ARG A 51 -8.39 -14.38 5.43
CA ARG A 51 -8.13 -13.19 6.25
C ARG A 51 -8.28 -11.91 5.44
N ILE A 52 -8.66 -10.83 6.12
CA ILE A 52 -8.84 -9.51 5.54
C ILE A 52 -7.78 -8.58 6.11
N GLY A 53 -7.16 -7.78 5.24
CA GLY A 53 -6.23 -6.72 5.62
C GLY A 53 -6.66 -5.37 5.06
N LEU A 54 -6.03 -4.30 5.53
CA LEU A 54 -6.19 -2.94 5.00
C LEU A 54 -4.88 -2.47 4.38
N SER A 55 -4.97 -1.56 3.42
CA SER A 55 -3.77 -0.95 2.84
C SER A 55 -3.94 0.53 2.59
N GLY A 56 -2.99 1.32 3.07
CA GLY A 56 -3.06 2.78 3.13
C GLY A 56 -4.07 3.27 4.17
N ALA A 57 -4.12 2.63 5.33
CA ALA A 57 -5.10 2.89 6.40
C ALA A 57 -4.52 3.75 7.52
N SER A 58 -5.30 4.73 7.99
CA SER A 58 -5.03 5.48 9.21
C SER A 58 -5.50 4.72 10.47
N PRO A 59 -5.14 5.17 11.69
CA PRO A 59 -5.74 4.68 12.94
C PRO A 59 -7.28 4.72 12.93
N GLY A 60 -7.84 5.79 12.35
CA GLY A 60 -9.29 5.94 12.21
C GLY A 60 -9.88 4.86 11.31
N ASP A 61 -9.26 4.59 10.16
CA ASP A 61 -9.72 3.56 9.22
C ASP A 61 -9.65 2.16 9.84
N LEU A 62 -8.57 1.84 10.57
CA LEU A 62 -8.41 0.57 11.27
C LEU A 62 -9.54 0.39 12.31
N ALA A 63 -9.76 1.38 13.16
CA ALA A 63 -10.82 1.34 14.17
C ALA A 63 -12.22 1.24 13.55
N ARG A 64 -12.45 1.86 12.38
CA ARG A 64 -13.72 1.72 11.63
C ARG A 64 -13.88 0.32 11.07
N ALA A 65 -12.84 -0.21 10.44
CA ALA A 65 -12.85 -1.52 9.80
C ALA A 65 -13.13 -2.66 10.78
N GLN A 66 -12.55 -2.59 11.98
CA GLN A 66 -12.73 -3.59 13.03
C GLN A 66 -14.16 -3.68 13.55
N ARG A 67 -15.00 -2.64 13.36
CA ARG A 67 -16.44 -2.73 13.68
C ARG A 67 -17.21 -3.60 12.69
N VAL A 68 -16.66 -3.83 11.50
CA VAL A 68 -17.28 -4.66 10.46
C VAL A 68 -16.72 -6.06 10.48
N THR A 69 -15.39 -6.20 10.57
CA THR A 69 -14.73 -7.49 10.39
C THR A 69 -13.34 -7.54 11.06
N PRO A 70 -12.89 -8.72 11.55
CA PRO A 70 -11.51 -8.88 12.03
C PRO A 70 -10.48 -8.52 10.95
N ILE A 71 -9.50 -7.70 11.33
CA ILE A 71 -8.40 -7.26 10.47
C ILE A 71 -7.13 -7.98 10.90
N ALA A 72 -6.52 -8.70 9.96
CA ALA A 72 -5.33 -9.52 10.22
C ALA A 72 -4.01 -8.80 9.91
N ALA A 73 -4.04 -7.79 9.02
CA ALA A 73 -2.85 -7.06 8.62
C ALA A 73 -3.17 -5.64 8.11
N VAL A 74 -2.23 -4.72 8.32
CA VAL A 74 -2.23 -3.38 7.71
C VAL A 74 -0.96 -3.20 6.89
N GLN A 75 -1.13 -2.94 5.60
CA GLN A 75 -0.03 -2.69 4.65
C GLN A 75 0.04 -1.20 4.28
N ASN A 76 0.97 -0.48 4.90
CA ASN A 76 1.20 0.94 4.64
C ASN A 76 2.64 1.19 4.20
N ARG A 77 2.88 2.35 3.59
CA ARG A 77 4.22 2.87 3.37
C ARG A 77 4.89 3.12 4.71
N PHE A 78 6.08 2.55 4.90
CA PHE A 78 6.90 2.82 6.08
C PHE A 78 8.34 2.40 5.82
N ASN A 79 9.28 3.31 6.06
CA ASN A 79 10.72 3.10 5.92
C ASN A 79 11.45 4.21 6.65
N LEU A 80 12.79 4.20 6.67
CA LEU A 80 13.60 5.21 7.37
C LEU A 80 13.24 6.67 7.09
N LEU A 81 12.67 6.97 5.92
CA LEU A 81 12.31 8.32 5.48
C LEU A 81 10.79 8.58 5.47
N ASP A 82 9.98 7.54 5.61
CA ASP A 82 8.53 7.65 5.66
C ASP A 82 8.01 7.04 6.96
N ARG A 83 7.56 7.93 7.85
CA ARG A 83 7.03 7.62 9.18
C ARG A 83 5.52 7.77 9.28
N SER A 84 4.83 8.02 8.17
CA SER A 84 3.40 8.32 8.18
C SER A 84 2.56 7.22 8.86
N GLY A 85 2.99 5.96 8.74
CA GLY A 85 2.37 4.80 9.36
C GLY A 85 2.67 4.57 10.85
N VAL A 86 3.50 5.38 11.52
CA VAL A 86 3.98 5.10 12.89
C VAL A 86 2.85 4.92 13.90
N ARG A 87 1.78 5.71 13.78
CA ARG A 87 0.63 5.63 14.70
C ARG A 87 -0.14 4.32 14.52
N VAL A 88 -0.40 3.93 13.27
CA VAL A 88 -1.09 2.67 12.98
C VAL A 88 -0.22 1.46 13.34
N LEU A 89 1.11 1.58 13.23
CA LEU A 89 2.03 0.54 13.68
C LEU A 89 1.88 0.29 15.19
N ALA A 90 1.81 1.36 16.00
CA ALA A 90 1.57 1.24 17.43
C ALA A 90 0.22 0.57 17.73
N ASP A 91 -0.84 0.92 17.00
CA ASP A 91 -2.15 0.27 17.12
C ASP A 91 -2.08 -1.21 16.73
N CYS A 92 -1.33 -1.55 15.67
CA CYS A 92 -1.16 -2.92 15.21
C CYS A 92 -0.43 -3.78 16.24
N GLU A 93 0.65 -3.27 16.82
CA GLU A 93 1.40 -3.95 17.87
C GLU A 93 0.55 -4.19 19.12
N ALA A 94 -0.21 -3.18 19.57
CA ALA A 94 -1.07 -3.31 20.74
C ALA A 94 -2.23 -4.31 20.57
N GLN A 95 -2.55 -4.70 19.34
CA GLN A 95 -3.71 -5.52 18.98
C GLN A 95 -3.33 -6.84 18.30
N ASP A 96 -2.05 -7.20 18.27
CA ASP A 96 -1.52 -8.39 17.59
C ASP A 96 -1.90 -8.46 16.09
N ILE A 97 -1.94 -7.31 15.42
CA ILE A 97 -2.20 -7.18 13.98
C ILE A 97 -0.86 -7.04 13.26
N LEU A 98 -0.69 -7.75 12.14
CA LEU A 98 0.54 -7.64 11.36
C LEU A 98 0.65 -6.26 10.68
N PHE A 99 1.79 -5.59 10.83
CA PHE A 99 2.10 -4.40 10.07
C PHE A 99 3.07 -4.73 8.93
N VAL A 100 2.65 -4.49 7.69
CA VAL A 100 3.35 -4.92 6.47
C VAL A 100 3.88 -3.70 5.72
N PRO A 101 5.10 -3.22 6.02
CA PRO A 101 5.66 -2.03 5.40
C PRO A 101 5.99 -2.26 3.91
N TYR A 102 5.33 -1.52 3.02
CA TYR A 102 5.74 -1.45 1.61
C TYR A 102 6.75 -0.31 1.38
N PHE A 103 7.49 -0.40 0.27
CA PHE A 103 8.63 0.49 -0.02
C PHE A 103 9.66 0.54 1.14
N PRO A 104 10.05 -0.61 1.73
CA PRO A 104 10.89 -0.62 2.93
C PRO A 104 12.29 -0.04 2.71
N LEU A 105 12.75 0.01 1.45
CA LEU A 105 14.06 0.53 1.05
C LEU A 105 14.01 1.88 0.32
N ALA A 106 12.85 2.57 0.33
CA ALA A 106 12.65 3.87 -0.31
C ALA A 106 13.17 3.96 -1.76
N ALA A 107 13.00 2.88 -2.54
CA ALA A 107 13.53 2.77 -3.91
C ALA A 107 15.04 3.04 -4.04
N GLY A 108 15.83 2.61 -3.05
CA GLY A 108 17.29 2.75 -3.05
C GLY A 108 17.81 4.09 -2.54
N ARG A 109 16.93 5.03 -2.17
CA ARG A 109 17.32 6.37 -1.69
C ARG A 109 18.03 6.38 -0.33
N LEU A 110 18.17 5.21 0.31
CA LEU A 110 18.80 5.06 1.63
C LEU A 110 20.33 4.94 1.56
N THR A 111 20.95 4.72 0.39
CA THR A 111 22.38 4.39 0.31
C THR A 111 23.34 5.54 0.64
N GLY A 112 22.85 6.74 0.92
CA GLY A 112 23.66 7.93 1.23
C GLY A 112 23.70 8.34 2.71
N TYR A 113 23.01 7.62 3.61
CA TYR A 113 22.93 7.99 5.02
C TYR A 113 24.10 7.37 5.82
N ALA A 114 24.94 8.22 6.41
CA ALA A 114 26.11 7.79 7.17
C ALA A 114 25.74 6.91 8.38
N GLU A 115 24.53 7.10 8.91
CA GLU A 115 23.94 6.32 10.00
C GLU A 115 23.79 4.84 9.66
N LEU A 116 23.71 4.50 8.37
CA LEU A 116 23.68 3.11 7.88
C LEU A 116 25.07 2.54 7.65
N THR A 117 26.07 3.37 7.37
CA THR A 117 27.43 2.93 7.01
C THR A 117 28.15 2.27 8.19
N ALA A 118 28.19 2.93 9.35
CA ALA A 118 28.88 2.40 10.53
C ALA A 118 28.36 1.01 10.99
N PRO A 119 27.04 0.79 11.16
CA PRO A 119 26.53 -0.55 11.48
C PRO A 119 26.74 -1.55 10.34
N ALA A 120 26.69 -1.10 9.08
CA ALA A 120 26.96 -1.97 7.92
C ALA A 120 28.39 -2.52 7.95
N GLU A 121 29.39 -1.66 8.15
CA GLU A 121 30.80 -2.07 8.28
C GLU A 121 31.00 -3.02 9.47
N ARG A 122 30.46 -2.65 10.64
CA ARG A 122 30.59 -3.46 11.86
C ARG A 122 30.00 -4.85 11.72
N LEU A 123 28.87 -4.97 11.01
CA LEU A 123 28.16 -6.23 10.83
C LEU A 123 28.52 -6.98 9.53
N GLY A 124 29.45 -6.44 8.72
CA GLY A 124 29.78 -7.01 7.41
C GLY A 124 28.56 -7.07 6.47
N ALA A 125 27.68 -6.07 6.56
CA ALA A 125 26.41 -6.00 5.86
C ALA A 125 26.37 -4.82 4.88
N THR A 126 25.31 -4.76 4.08
CA THR A 126 25.03 -3.60 3.22
C THR A 126 24.11 -2.59 3.92
N PRO A 127 24.13 -1.30 3.54
CA PRO A 127 23.18 -0.31 4.06
C PRO A 127 21.71 -0.72 3.89
N ALA A 128 21.36 -1.42 2.80
CA ALA A 128 20.02 -1.94 2.59
C ALA A 128 19.65 -3.01 3.63
N GLN A 129 20.58 -3.91 3.98
CA GLN A 129 20.36 -4.89 5.04
C GLN A 129 20.21 -4.24 6.40
N ILE A 130 20.98 -3.19 6.71
CA ILE A 130 20.82 -2.43 7.95
C ILE A 130 19.44 -1.76 8.01
N ALA A 131 18.97 -1.16 6.90
CA ALA A 131 17.64 -0.55 6.85
C ALA A 131 16.53 -1.59 7.09
N LEU A 132 16.64 -2.79 6.52
CA LEU A 132 15.69 -3.88 6.76
C LEU A 132 15.78 -4.42 8.19
N ALA A 133 16.99 -4.61 8.72
CA ALA A 133 17.23 -5.05 10.09
C ALA A 133 16.66 -4.06 11.11
N TRP A 134 16.83 -2.75 10.86
CA TRP A 134 16.22 -1.70 11.66
C TRP A 134 14.70 -1.77 11.60
N LEU A 135 14.11 -2.01 10.42
CA LEU A 135 12.66 -2.11 10.24
C LEU A 135 12.07 -3.27 11.05
N LEU A 136 12.75 -4.43 11.06
CA LEU A 136 12.37 -5.59 11.88
C LEU A 136 12.53 -5.32 13.39
N ARG A 137 13.46 -4.44 13.78
CA ARG A 137 13.63 -4.01 15.17
C ARG A 137 12.57 -3.02 15.65
N ARG A 138 11.76 -2.45 14.76
CA ARG A 138 10.81 -1.40 15.15
C ARG A 138 9.64 -1.90 15.97
N SER A 139 9.19 -3.11 15.71
CA SER A 139 8.06 -3.69 16.40
C SER A 139 7.97 -5.18 16.04
N PRO A 140 7.59 -6.06 16.98
CA PRO A 140 7.33 -7.47 16.71
C PRO A 140 6.19 -7.68 15.70
N ALA A 141 5.31 -6.70 15.49
CA ALA A 141 4.23 -6.77 14.52
C ALA A 141 4.71 -6.65 13.06
N VAL A 142 5.96 -6.23 12.82
CA VAL A 142 6.45 -5.90 11.48
C VAL A 142 6.78 -7.15 10.66
N VAL A 143 6.22 -7.22 9.45
CA VAL A 143 6.57 -8.21 8.42
C VAL A 143 7.01 -7.50 7.13
N ALA A 144 8.32 -7.38 6.93
CA ALA A 144 8.87 -6.64 5.79
C ALA A 144 8.68 -7.38 4.45
N ILE A 145 8.32 -6.63 3.40
CA ILE A 145 8.09 -7.15 2.04
C ILE A 145 8.99 -6.49 0.97
N PRO A 146 10.33 -6.58 1.09
CA PRO A 146 11.24 -5.99 0.11
C PRO A 146 11.16 -6.74 -1.23
N GLY A 147 10.63 -6.07 -2.26
CA GLY A 147 10.58 -6.61 -3.62
C GLY A 147 11.93 -6.54 -4.34
N THR A 148 12.23 -7.54 -5.17
CA THR A 148 13.39 -7.56 -6.06
C THR A 148 13.23 -8.56 -7.19
N THR A 149 13.85 -8.29 -8.34
CA THR A 149 14.01 -9.24 -9.46
C THR A 149 15.40 -9.87 -9.51
N ASN A 150 16.32 -9.42 -8.65
CA ASN A 150 17.71 -9.90 -8.61
C ASN A 150 17.88 -10.97 -7.51
N PRO A 151 18.29 -12.21 -7.84
CA PRO A 151 18.50 -13.27 -6.86
C PRO A 151 19.55 -12.96 -5.78
N GLY A 152 20.56 -12.15 -6.09
CA GLY A 152 21.54 -11.66 -5.12
C GLY A 152 20.92 -10.72 -4.10
N HIS A 153 20.07 -9.79 -4.54
CA HIS A 153 19.31 -8.93 -3.63
C HIS A 153 18.31 -9.74 -2.79
N LEU A 154 17.69 -10.78 -3.35
CA LEU A 154 16.82 -11.67 -2.58
C LEU A 154 17.57 -12.30 -1.41
N ARG A 155 18.75 -12.88 -1.66
CA ARG A 155 19.60 -13.45 -0.61
C ARG A 155 20.02 -12.40 0.42
N ALA A 156 20.39 -11.20 -0.03
CA ALA A 156 20.74 -10.10 0.86
C ALA A 156 19.56 -9.69 1.75
N ASN A 157 18.35 -9.56 1.19
CA ASN A 157 17.13 -9.22 1.92
C ASN A 157 16.81 -10.26 3.00
N VAL A 158 16.90 -11.56 2.68
CA VAL A 158 16.69 -12.65 3.64
C VAL A 158 17.73 -12.59 4.77
N ALA A 159 18.99 -12.33 4.42
CA ALA A 159 20.07 -12.22 5.40
C ALA A 159 19.95 -11.01 6.35
N ALA A 160 19.05 -10.04 6.07
CA ALA A 160 18.79 -8.93 6.99
C ALA A 160 18.09 -9.37 8.29
N GLY A 161 17.35 -10.48 8.29
CA GLY A 161 16.61 -10.97 9.46
C GLY A 161 17.50 -11.21 10.67
N PRO A 162 18.51 -12.10 10.57
CA PRO A 162 19.45 -12.35 11.68
C PRO A 162 20.24 -11.10 12.13
N LEU A 163 20.47 -10.14 11.24
CA LEU A 163 21.20 -8.90 11.56
C LEU A 163 20.43 -7.97 12.50
N ALA A 164 19.09 -8.10 12.59
CA ALA A 164 18.27 -7.30 13.50
C ALA A 164 18.73 -7.42 14.97
N ALA A 165 19.11 -8.63 15.40
CA ALA A 165 19.63 -8.88 16.74
C ALA A 165 21.05 -8.31 16.95
N GLY A 166 21.80 -8.08 15.88
CA GLY A 166 23.15 -7.52 15.91
C GLY A 166 23.19 -5.98 15.97
N LEU A 167 22.06 -5.31 15.76
CA LEU A 167 21.96 -3.85 15.93
C LEU A 167 21.93 -3.50 17.42
N THR A 168 22.75 -2.54 17.81
CA THR A 168 22.72 -1.97 19.17
C THR A 168 21.54 -1.01 19.31
N ASP A 169 21.06 -0.82 20.54
CA ASP A 169 19.97 0.12 20.81
C ASP A 169 20.35 1.54 20.41
N ALA A 170 21.61 1.94 20.61
CA ALA A 170 22.11 3.24 20.17
C ALA A 170 22.07 3.41 18.64
N GLU A 171 22.37 2.38 17.85
CA GLU A 171 22.22 2.43 16.39
C GLU A 171 20.75 2.50 15.98
N VAL A 172 19.88 1.72 16.62
CA VAL A 172 18.43 1.78 16.37
C VAL A 172 17.88 3.18 16.71
N THR A 173 18.29 3.78 17.82
CA THR A 173 17.92 5.15 18.20
C THR A 173 18.39 6.17 17.15
N ARG A 174 19.66 6.10 16.72
CA ARG A 174 20.20 7.01 15.69
C ARG A 174 19.46 6.88 14.36
N LEU A 175 19.21 5.66 13.90
CA LEU A 175 18.46 5.40 12.66
C LEU A 175 17.01 5.86 12.76
N THR A 176 16.39 5.70 13.92
CA THR A 176 15.01 6.17 14.16
C THR A 176 14.95 7.70 14.12
N ALA A 177 15.96 8.39 14.66
CA ALA A 177 16.07 9.84 14.68
C ALA A 177 16.30 10.49 13.30
N LEU A 178 16.50 9.71 12.22
CA LEU A 178 16.58 10.23 10.85
C LEU A 178 15.29 10.92 10.39
N THR A 179 14.15 10.64 11.02
CA THR A 179 12.88 11.28 10.71
C THR A 179 12.09 11.51 11.99
N ASP A 180 11.61 12.73 12.19
CA ASP A 180 10.76 13.09 13.31
C ASP A 180 9.37 12.44 13.17
N GLU A 181 9.02 11.59 14.13
CA GLU A 181 7.74 10.88 14.18
C GLU A 181 6.62 11.71 14.84
N SER A 182 6.95 12.80 15.54
CA SER A 182 5.99 13.57 16.36
C SER A 182 4.83 14.16 15.54
N THR A 183 5.12 14.55 14.29
CA THR A 183 4.16 15.10 13.33
C THR A 183 3.74 14.10 12.26
N ALA A 184 4.31 12.89 12.27
CA ALA A 184 4.06 11.89 11.24
C ALA A 184 2.64 11.34 11.36
N ALA A 185 1.84 11.55 10.32
CA ALA A 185 0.48 11.06 10.25
C ALA A 185 0.07 10.78 8.80
N LEU A 186 -0.65 9.67 8.63
CA LEU A 186 -1.50 9.45 7.46
C LEU A 186 -2.71 10.38 7.58
N HIS A 187 -2.77 11.38 6.71
CA HIS A 187 -3.80 12.42 6.78
C HIS A 187 -5.16 11.85 6.38
N VAL A 188 -6.09 11.82 7.33
CA VAL A 188 -7.53 11.74 7.05
C VAL A 188 -8.03 13.17 6.87
N ARG A 189 -8.66 13.51 5.74
CA ARG A 189 -9.33 14.82 5.65
C ARG A 189 -10.46 14.84 6.70
N ARG A 190 -10.64 15.96 7.40
CA ARG A 190 -11.86 16.22 8.18
C ARG A 190 -13.09 15.97 7.30
N PRO A 191 -14.16 15.35 7.81
CA PRO A 191 -15.37 15.15 7.04
C PRO A 191 -15.87 16.51 6.55
N VAL A 192 -16.07 16.62 5.24
CA VAL A 192 -16.78 17.77 4.67
C VAL A 192 -18.19 17.67 5.25
N GLN A 193 -18.58 18.64 6.07
CA GLN A 193 -19.96 18.75 6.51
C GLN A 193 -20.82 18.92 5.26
N HIS A 194 -21.45 17.84 4.80
CA HIS A 194 -22.50 17.94 3.83
C HIS A 194 -23.59 18.79 4.46
N ARG A 195 -23.66 20.07 4.06
CA ARG A 195 -24.84 20.89 4.26
C ARG A 195 -25.98 20.09 3.67
N ARG A 196 -26.80 19.46 4.52
CA ARG A 196 -28.09 18.92 4.13
C ARG A 196 -28.85 20.10 3.54
N HIS A 197 -28.87 20.18 2.21
CA HIS A 197 -29.80 21.04 1.52
C HIS A 197 -31.18 20.52 1.90
N LEU A 198 -31.82 21.18 2.88
CA LEU A 198 -33.26 21.09 3.05
C LEU A 198 -33.85 21.51 1.71
N ARG A 199 -34.22 20.53 0.88
CA ARG A 199 -35.15 20.74 -0.21
C ARG A 199 -36.48 21.12 0.46
N HIS A 200 -36.68 22.42 0.68
CA HIS A 200 -38.03 22.93 0.88
C HIS A 200 -38.84 22.53 -0.36
N ARG A 201 -39.76 21.58 -0.17
CA ARG A 201 -40.86 21.33 -1.08
C ARG A 201 -41.56 22.68 -1.31
N ARG A 202 -41.25 23.33 -2.44
CA ARG A 202 -42.10 24.40 -2.96
C ARG A 202 -43.32 23.72 -3.58
N THR A 203 -44.44 23.90 -2.91
CA THR A 203 -45.79 23.63 -3.42
C THR A 203 -45.98 24.38 -4.75
N LEU A 204 -46.44 23.64 -5.76
CA LEU A 204 -46.84 24.16 -7.07
C LEU A 204 -48.12 24.98 -6.93
N THR A 205 -48.11 26.20 -7.45
CA THR A 205 -49.32 26.99 -7.75
C THR A 205 -49.29 27.30 -9.25
N PRO A 206 -50.39 27.07 -10.00
CA PRO A 206 -50.37 27.24 -11.45
C PRO A 206 -50.62 28.71 -11.82
N HIS A 207 -49.80 29.25 -12.73
CA HIS A 207 -50.15 30.48 -13.45
C HIS A 207 -50.01 30.28 -14.96
N LEU A 208 -51.13 30.52 -15.64
CA LEU A 208 -51.31 30.63 -17.08
C LEU A 208 -50.53 31.80 -17.68
N GLY A 209 -50.00 31.62 -18.90
CA GLY A 209 -49.75 32.72 -19.84
C GLY A 209 -48.50 32.57 -20.70
N ARG A 210 -48.73 32.32 -22.01
CA ARG A 210 -48.14 32.98 -23.22
C ARG A 210 -46.71 33.56 -23.12
N THR A 211 -45.79 33.43 -24.08
CA THR A 211 -45.87 33.25 -25.55
C THR A 211 -44.46 32.88 -26.04
N ALA A 212 -44.40 32.27 -27.23
CA ALA A 212 -43.19 31.93 -27.98
C ALA A 212 -42.25 33.12 -28.24
N GLY A 213 -40.96 32.86 -28.13
CA GLY A 213 -39.87 33.74 -28.55
C GLY A 213 -38.64 32.91 -28.91
N THR A 214 -38.45 32.70 -30.21
CA THR A 214 -37.27 32.10 -30.83
C THR A 214 -36.04 33.00 -30.63
N ALA A 215 -34.97 32.47 -30.03
CA ALA A 215 -33.66 33.11 -30.00
C ALA A 215 -32.58 32.09 -30.37
N ALA A 216 -31.81 32.46 -31.40
CA ALA A 216 -30.77 31.70 -32.05
C ALA A 216 -29.56 31.43 -31.14
N CYS A 217 -28.96 30.25 -31.31
CA CYS A 217 -27.63 29.92 -30.78
C CYS A 217 -26.55 30.51 -31.70
N PRO A 218 -25.51 31.19 -31.18
CA PRO A 218 -24.32 31.47 -31.96
C PRO A 218 -23.35 30.28 -31.95
N ASP A 219 -22.78 30.01 -33.12
CA ASP A 219 -21.80 28.96 -33.43
C ASP A 219 -20.54 29.03 -32.55
N MET A 220 -20.10 27.86 -32.09
CA MET A 220 -18.79 27.63 -31.48
C MET A 220 -17.83 27.03 -32.51
N PRO A 221 -16.60 27.54 -32.68
CA PRO A 221 -15.62 26.95 -33.59
C PRO A 221 -14.99 25.66 -33.01
N PRO A 222 -14.58 24.70 -33.86
CA PRO A 222 -14.04 23.41 -33.43
C PRO A 222 -12.58 23.50 -32.91
N PRO A 223 -12.14 22.56 -32.06
CA PRO A 223 -10.80 22.56 -31.48
C PRO A 223 -9.72 22.11 -32.49
N VAL A 224 -8.62 22.85 -32.51
CA VAL A 224 -7.38 22.54 -33.24
C VAL A 224 -6.55 21.48 -32.51
N SER A 225 -6.10 20.45 -33.24
CA SER A 225 -5.20 19.39 -32.75
C SER A 225 -3.73 19.75 -32.93
N PRO A 226 -2.82 19.39 -32.02
CA PRO A 226 -1.38 19.60 -32.18
C PRO A 226 -0.72 18.51 -33.05
N PRO A 227 0.38 18.84 -33.78
CA PRO A 227 1.08 17.89 -34.64
C PRO A 227 1.98 16.93 -33.84
N GLY A 228 2.02 15.67 -34.29
CA GLY A 228 2.82 14.60 -33.70
C GLY A 228 4.32 14.68 -34.05
N PRO A 229 5.18 13.97 -33.29
CA PRO A 229 6.60 13.87 -33.62
C PRO A 229 6.85 12.77 -34.66
N GLY A 230 7.64 13.14 -35.68
CA GLY A 230 8.07 12.27 -36.77
C GLY A 230 8.98 11.13 -36.31
N GLY A 231 8.89 10.03 -37.05
CA GLY A 231 9.68 8.82 -36.84
C GLY A 231 11.10 8.90 -37.40
N GLY A 232 11.90 7.92 -36.99
CA GLY A 232 13.18 7.59 -37.63
C GLY A 232 14.10 6.79 -36.72
N ALA A 233 14.08 5.46 -36.87
CA ALA A 233 15.26 4.61 -37.08
C ALA A 233 15.03 3.19 -36.51
N ALA A 234 14.86 2.26 -37.44
CA ALA A 234 14.97 0.82 -37.24
C ALA A 234 16.45 0.42 -37.05
N GLY A 235 16.69 -0.60 -36.24
CA GLY A 235 17.99 -1.27 -36.12
C GLY A 235 17.83 -2.66 -35.52
N GLN A 236 18.00 -3.68 -36.37
CA GLN A 236 17.85 -5.11 -36.09
C GLN A 236 18.95 -5.67 -35.19
N ALA A 237 18.58 -6.59 -34.30
CA ALA A 237 19.29 -7.82 -33.90
C ALA A 237 18.42 -8.49 -32.82
N GLY A 238 18.18 -9.79 -32.72
CA GLY A 238 18.82 -10.96 -33.27
C GLY A 238 18.35 -12.11 -32.36
N ARG A 239 17.96 -13.21 -32.99
CA ARG A 239 17.30 -14.40 -32.42
C ARG A 239 18.07 -15.10 -31.29
N GLN A 240 17.38 -16.07 -30.67
CA GLN A 240 17.84 -17.25 -29.90
C GLN A 240 17.67 -17.11 -28.37
N ALA A 241 17.15 -18.07 -27.60
CA ALA A 241 16.70 -19.42 -27.88
C ALA A 241 15.70 -19.89 -26.80
N THR A 242 14.78 -20.74 -27.25
CA THR A 242 14.02 -21.75 -26.50
C THR A 242 14.89 -22.59 -25.57
N GLY A 243 14.40 -22.89 -24.36
CA GLY A 243 14.85 -24.08 -23.63
C GLY A 243 14.62 -24.06 -22.12
N ARG A 244 13.82 -25.05 -21.67
CA ARG A 244 13.77 -25.65 -20.32
C ARG A 244 12.98 -24.94 -19.21
N ARG A 245 11.71 -25.35 -19.16
CA ARG A 245 11.02 -25.76 -17.94
C ARG A 245 11.77 -26.91 -17.24
N GLU A 246 11.50 -27.01 -15.93
CA GLU A 246 11.79 -28.08 -14.97
C GLU A 246 12.96 -27.86 -13.99
N HIS A 247 12.65 -28.14 -12.72
CA HIS A 247 13.45 -28.09 -11.49
C HIS A 247 13.45 -26.76 -10.74
N VAL A 248 12.47 -26.57 -9.83
CA VAL A 248 12.66 -26.59 -8.36
C VAL A 248 11.28 -26.75 -7.69
N ARG A 249 10.83 -28.01 -7.54
CA ARG A 249 9.85 -28.41 -6.51
C ARG A 249 10.66 -29.15 -5.45
N GLY A 250 10.70 -28.62 -4.22
CA GLY A 250 11.30 -29.31 -3.06
C GLY A 250 12.29 -28.45 -2.28
N LEU A 251 11.77 -27.74 -1.28
CA LEU A 251 12.39 -27.15 -0.05
C LEU A 251 11.49 -25.94 0.30
N MET A 252 10.51 -26.02 1.19
CA MET A 252 10.71 -25.95 2.65
C MET A 252 9.39 -26.30 3.35
N ALA A 253 9.16 -27.60 3.58
CA ALA A 253 8.27 -28.07 4.63
C ALA A 253 9.13 -28.26 5.88
N GLY A 254 9.02 -27.38 6.87
CA GLY A 254 9.81 -27.53 8.09
C GLY A 254 9.95 -26.32 8.99
N VAL A 255 8.92 -25.48 9.18
CA VAL A 255 8.89 -24.51 10.30
C VAL A 255 7.44 -24.30 10.76
N LEU A 256 6.80 -25.33 11.31
CA LEU A 256 5.61 -25.21 12.17
C LEU A 256 5.52 -26.47 13.04
N ARG A 257 6.35 -26.51 14.09
CA ARG A 257 6.18 -27.32 15.30
C ARG A 257 7.29 -26.92 16.28
N GLY A 258 6.92 -26.11 17.26
CA GLY A 258 7.76 -25.60 18.33
C GLY A 258 6.94 -24.60 19.12
#